data_AF-A0A962GXZ6-F1
#
_entry.id   AF-A0A962GXZ6-F1
#
_cell.length_a   1.000
_cell.length_b   1.000
_cell.length_c   1.000
_cell.angle_alpha   90.00
_cell.angle_beta   90.00
_cell.angle_gamma   90.00
#
_symmetry.space_group_name_H-M   'P 1'
#
loop_
_entity.id
_entity.type
_entity.pdbx_description
1 polymer ?
#
loop_
_entity_poly.entity_id
_entity_poly.type
_entity_poly.pdbx_seq_one_letter_code
_entity_poly.pdbx_strand_id
1 'polypeptide(L)'
;PDGRKVIDATSGLYCVNAGHANPRIVAAIKDAAGKLDYAPAFQFGHPEAFELASRLAMMSPADLDHVFFASSGSEAIDTALKIALSYHRRRGEGHRTRFIGRERGYHGVGFGGISVGGMPANRKVYGAMLGGVDHLPATYVRDKQAFSKGEPEWGAHLADELERILALHDPSNVAAVIVEPVAGSTGCLP
;
A
#
# COMPACT_ATOMS: atom_id res chain seq x y z
N PRO A 1 -30.54 7.06 -8.33
CA PRO A 1 -31.73 7.94 -8.28
C PRO A 1 -32.92 7.42 -9.11
N ASP A 2 -32.64 6.77 -10.24
CA ASP A 2 -33.60 6.15 -11.17
C ASP A 2 -34.10 4.74 -10.77
N GLY A 3 -33.58 4.16 -9.69
CA GLY A 3 -33.94 2.81 -9.23
C GLY A 3 -33.36 1.66 -10.06
N ARG A 4 -32.44 1.96 -11.00
CA ARG A 4 -31.83 0.93 -11.84
C ARG A 4 -30.91 0.02 -11.02
N LYS A 5 -31.11 -1.30 -11.14
CA LYS A 5 -30.19 -2.30 -10.59
C LYS A 5 -28.95 -2.41 -11.47
N VAL A 6 -27.78 -2.45 -10.85
CA VAL A 6 -26.48 -2.53 -11.53
C VAL A 6 -25.65 -3.65 -10.89
N ILE A 7 -24.98 -4.45 -11.72
CA ILE A 7 -23.99 -5.41 -11.25
C ILE A 7 -22.70 -4.64 -10.97
N ASP A 8 -22.22 -4.74 -9.73
CA ASP A 8 -20.92 -4.24 -9.34
C ASP A 8 -19.87 -5.32 -9.60
N ALA A 9 -19.14 -5.19 -10.71
CA ALA A 9 -18.09 -6.11 -11.11
C ALA A 9 -16.69 -5.71 -10.58
N THR A 10 -16.60 -4.66 -9.76
CA THR A 10 -15.32 -4.13 -9.23
C THR A 10 -15.29 -4.10 -7.71
N SER A 11 -16.31 -4.61 -7.03
CA SER A 11 -16.47 -4.56 -5.58
C SER A 11 -16.28 -3.12 -5.07
N GLY A 12 -17.02 -2.18 -5.66
CA GLY A 12 -16.85 -0.75 -5.51
C GLY A 12 -15.56 -0.30 -6.17
N LEU A 13 -14.51 -0.16 -5.37
CA LEU A 13 -13.15 0.12 -5.81
C LEU A 13 -12.22 -0.90 -5.13
N TYR A 14 -12.40 -2.18 -5.47
CA TYR A 14 -11.66 -3.32 -4.91
C TYR A 14 -11.76 -3.49 -3.39
N CYS A 15 -12.86 -3.03 -2.77
CA CYS A 15 -12.96 -2.95 -1.31
C CYS A 15 -14.22 -3.59 -0.71
N VAL A 16 -15.27 -3.86 -1.49
CA VAL A 16 -16.53 -4.48 -1.02
C VAL A 16 -16.45 -6.02 -1.12
N ASN A 17 -15.38 -6.61 -0.58
CA ASN A 17 -15.07 -8.04 -0.78
C ASN A 17 -16.09 -8.98 -0.15
N ALA A 18 -16.82 -8.53 0.89
CA ALA A 18 -17.86 -9.31 1.58
C ALA A 18 -19.28 -9.07 1.02
N GLY A 19 -19.39 -8.35 -0.10
CA GLY A 19 -20.66 -7.95 -0.70
C GLY A 19 -21.29 -6.71 -0.05
N HIS A 20 -22.17 -6.04 -0.79
CA HIS A 20 -22.88 -4.84 -0.34
C HIS A 20 -23.86 -5.16 0.79
N ALA A 21 -23.93 -4.27 1.79
CA ALA A 21 -24.89 -4.34 2.90
C ALA A 21 -24.89 -5.69 3.66
N ASN A 22 -23.72 -6.29 3.88
CA ASN A 22 -23.60 -7.54 4.61
C ASN A 22 -24.22 -7.42 6.03
N PRO A 23 -25.26 -8.21 6.37
CA PRO A 23 -26.02 -8.00 7.61
C PRO A 23 -25.19 -8.19 8.88
N ARG A 24 -24.15 -9.03 8.83
CA ARG A 24 -23.23 -9.25 9.97
C ARG A 24 -22.39 -8.00 10.25
N ILE A 25 -21.87 -7.37 9.19
CA ILE A 25 -21.07 -6.14 9.30
C ILE A 25 -21.95 -4.99 9.79
N VAL A 26 -23.15 -4.84 9.23
CA VAL A 26 -24.10 -3.80 9.64
C VAL A 26 -24.49 -3.95 11.11
N ALA A 27 -24.77 -5.17 11.58
CA ALA A 27 -25.09 -5.40 12.98
C ALA A 27 -23.91 -5.07 13.92
N ALA A 28 -22.69 -5.48 13.55
CA ALA A 28 -21.49 -5.21 14.35
C ALA A 28 -21.18 -3.71 14.48
N ILE A 29 -21.32 -2.94 13.39
CA ILE A 29 -21.12 -1.49 13.42
C ILE A 29 -22.15 -0.82 14.35
N LYS A 30 -23.43 -1.23 14.26
CA LYS A 30 -24.49 -0.69 15.12
C LYS A 30 -24.24 -0.97 16.60
N ASP A 31 -23.83 -2.19 16.92
CA ASP A 31 -23.52 -2.60 18.30
C ASP A 31 -22.30 -1.85 18.85
N ALA A 32 -21.21 -1.76 18.08
CA ALA A 32 -20.01 -1.02 18.48
C ALA A 32 -20.32 0.46 18.74
N ALA A 33 -20.99 1.14 17.81
CA ALA A 33 -21.36 2.55 17.97
C ALA A 33 -22.34 2.79 19.13
N GLY A 34 -23.22 1.83 19.44
CA GLY A 34 -24.13 1.90 20.57
C GLY A 34 -23.45 1.70 21.93
N LYS A 35 -22.29 1.04 21.97
CA LYS A 35 -21.49 0.82 23.18
C LYS A 35 -20.46 1.91 23.41
N LEU A 36 -19.67 2.22 22.38
CA LEU A 36 -18.60 3.19 22.39
C LEU A 36 -18.26 3.56 20.94
N ASP A 37 -18.75 4.72 20.49
CA ASP A 37 -18.55 5.21 19.13
C ASP A 37 -17.09 5.63 18.86
N TYR A 38 -16.41 6.19 19.86
CA TYR A 38 -15.00 6.56 19.78
C TYR A 38 -14.33 6.60 21.16
N ALA A 39 -13.08 6.11 21.22
CA ALA A 39 -12.17 6.35 22.32
C ALA A 39 -10.87 7.00 21.81
N PRO A 40 -10.22 7.87 22.60
CA PRO A 40 -8.91 8.40 22.25
C PRO A 40 -7.90 7.26 22.04
N ALA A 41 -7.22 7.24 20.88
CA ALA A 41 -6.18 6.26 20.58
C ALA A 41 -4.77 6.67 21.08
N PHE A 42 -4.64 7.87 21.63
CA PHE A 42 -3.38 8.36 22.20
C PHE A 42 -3.37 8.12 23.70
N GLN A 43 -2.40 7.33 24.19
CA GLN A 43 -2.24 6.97 25.61
C GLN A 43 -3.37 6.11 26.20
N PHE A 44 -4.39 5.76 25.42
CA PHE A 44 -5.50 4.89 25.79
C PHE A 44 -5.77 3.89 24.65
N GLY A 45 -6.62 2.89 24.92
CA GLY A 45 -7.06 1.92 23.93
C GLY A 45 -8.39 1.29 24.32
N HIS A 46 -9.00 0.56 23.38
CA HIS A 46 -10.22 -0.21 23.59
C HIS A 46 -10.02 -1.67 23.15
N PRO A 47 -10.73 -2.64 23.76
CA PRO A 47 -10.45 -4.07 23.56
C PRO A 47 -10.49 -4.54 22.10
N GLU A 48 -11.41 -4.02 21.30
CA GLU A 48 -11.64 -4.44 19.92
C GLU A 48 -10.45 -4.11 18.99
N ALA A 49 -9.70 -3.03 19.28
CA ALA A 49 -8.48 -2.72 18.53
C ALA A 49 -7.40 -3.79 18.75
N PHE A 50 -7.24 -4.28 19.98
CA PHE A 50 -6.28 -5.34 20.31
C PHE A 50 -6.71 -6.70 19.76
N GLU A 51 -8.01 -7.01 19.79
CA GLU A 51 -8.56 -8.22 19.18
C GLU A 51 -8.30 -8.22 17.67
N LEU A 52 -8.61 -7.12 16.98
CA LEU A 52 -8.38 -6.99 15.55
C LEU A 52 -6.89 -7.08 15.21
N ALA A 53 -6.03 -6.38 15.96
CA ALA A 53 -4.58 -6.43 15.76
C ALA A 53 -4.04 -7.86 15.90
N SER A 54 -4.48 -8.59 16.93
CA SER A 54 -4.07 -9.99 17.16
C SER A 54 -4.52 -10.91 16.03
N ARG A 55 -5.74 -10.72 15.53
CA ARG A 55 -6.27 -11.50 14.40
C ARG A 55 -5.53 -11.22 13.10
N LEU A 56 -5.19 -9.95 12.84
CA LEU A 56 -4.38 -9.58 11.68
C LEU A 56 -2.98 -10.19 11.77
N ALA A 57 -2.32 -10.10 12.94
CA ALA A 57 -1.01 -10.72 13.16
C ALA A 57 -1.02 -12.23 12.89
N MET A 58 -2.06 -12.96 13.31
CA MET A 58 -2.19 -14.40 13.03
C MET A 58 -2.41 -14.72 11.54
N MET A 59 -2.93 -13.78 10.75
CA MET A 59 -3.17 -13.95 9.31
C MET A 59 -2.00 -13.46 8.45
N SER A 60 -1.14 -12.61 9.00
CA SER A 60 0.02 -12.05 8.32
C SER A 60 1.11 -13.11 8.09
N PRO A 61 1.88 -13.00 7.00
CA PRO A 61 3.00 -13.89 6.76
C PRO A 61 4.19 -13.57 7.68
N ALA A 62 5.07 -14.56 7.83
CA ALA A 62 6.35 -14.45 8.53
C ALA A 62 6.20 -13.87 9.96
N ASP A 63 7.00 -12.88 10.30
CA ASP A 63 7.11 -12.24 11.61
C ASP A 63 6.39 -10.89 11.68
N LEU A 64 5.42 -10.64 10.80
CA LEU A 64 4.61 -9.41 10.81
C LEU A 64 3.52 -9.48 11.89
N ASP A 65 3.88 -9.19 13.14
CA ASP A 65 3.05 -9.37 14.33
C ASP A 65 2.62 -8.04 15.02
N HIS A 66 2.93 -6.90 14.42
CA HIS A 66 2.58 -5.56 14.94
C HIS A 66 1.73 -4.77 13.95
N VAL A 67 0.62 -4.20 14.43
CA VAL A 67 -0.35 -3.46 13.61
C VAL A 67 -0.42 -2.01 14.05
N PHE A 68 -0.22 -1.10 13.10
CA PHE A 68 -0.55 0.32 13.25
C PHE A 68 -1.77 0.63 12.37
N PHE A 69 -2.85 1.09 12.97
CA PHE A 69 -4.09 1.39 12.24
C PHE A 69 -4.03 2.75 11.54
N ALA A 70 -4.60 2.80 10.33
CA ALA A 70 -4.80 3.99 9.54
C ALA A 70 -6.21 3.95 8.93
N SER A 71 -6.76 5.11 8.56
CA SER A 71 -8.15 5.21 8.06
C SER A 71 -8.23 5.03 6.54
N SER A 72 -7.10 5.02 5.84
CA SER A 72 -7.04 4.82 4.39
C SER A 72 -5.71 4.17 3.97
N GLY A 73 -5.69 3.65 2.74
CA GLY A 73 -4.45 3.18 2.12
C GLY A 73 -3.40 4.29 2.01
N SER A 74 -3.80 5.53 1.70
CA SER A 74 -2.86 6.67 1.62
C SER A 74 -2.17 6.96 2.95
N GLU A 75 -2.93 6.95 4.06
CA GLU A 75 -2.38 7.13 5.40
C GLU A 75 -1.47 5.97 5.82
N ALA A 76 -1.85 4.74 5.46
CA ALA A 76 -1.03 3.56 5.73
C ALA A 76 0.34 3.64 5.01
N ILE A 77 0.36 4.12 3.76
CA ILE A 77 1.60 4.33 3.01
C ILE A 77 2.48 5.40 3.65
N ASP A 78 1.95 6.59 3.90
CA ASP A 78 2.74 7.67 4.51
C ASP A 78 3.26 7.26 5.90
N THR A 79 2.49 6.45 6.64
CA THR A 79 2.91 5.84 7.91
C THR A 79 4.05 4.85 7.72
N ALA A 80 3.96 3.92 6.77
CA ALA A 80 5.01 2.95 6.47
C ALA A 80 6.33 3.62 6.06
N LEU A 81 6.26 4.65 5.20
CA LEU A 81 7.43 5.43 4.79
C LEU A 81 8.11 6.12 6.00
N LYS A 82 7.30 6.71 6.90
CA LYS A 82 7.82 7.31 8.14
C LYS A 82 8.46 6.29 9.07
N ILE A 83 7.86 5.10 9.22
CA ILE A 83 8.40 4.01 10.03
C ILE A 83 9.77 3.58 9.49
N ALA A 84 9.91 3.40 8.18
CA ALA A 84 11.19 3.04 7.55
C ALA A 84 12.31 4.05 7.85
N LEU A 85 12.03 5.35 7.73
CA LEU A 85 13.01 6.40 8.09
C LEU A 85 13.33 6.40 9.59
N SER A 86 12.30 6.25 10.42
CA SER A 86 12.45 6.22 11.89
C SER A 86 13.30 5.04 12.35
N TYR A 87 13.13 3.88 11.71
CA TYR A 87 13.89 2.67 11.98
C TYR A 87 15.37 2.89 11.75
N HIS A 88 15.75 3.37 10.55
CA HIS A 88 17.15 3.64 10.21
C HIS A 88 17.78 4.70 11.10
N ARG A 89 17.03 5.80 11.38
CA ARG A 89 17.49 6.83 12.30
C ARG A 89 17.77 6.29 13.71
N ARG A 90 16.91 5.43 14.25
CA ARG A 90 17.06 4.85 15.60
C ARG A 90 18.25 3.90 15.73
N ARG A 91 18.70 3.29 14.64
CA ARG A 91 19.90 2.43 14.62
C ARG A 91 21.19 3.15 14.23
N GLY A 92 21.17 4.48 14.14
CA GLY A 92 22.35 5.28 13.78
C GLY A 92 22.60 5.43 12.27
N GLU A 93 21.72 4.90 11.42
CA GLU A 93 21.81 4.97 9.96
C GLU A 93 20.88 6.05 9.38
N GLY A 94 20.76 7.20 10.06
CA GLY A 94 19.81 8.26 9.68
C GLY A 94 20.04 8.90 8.30
N HIS A 95 21.13 8.55 7.62
CA HIS A 95 21.41 8.94 6.24
C HIS A 95 20.61 8.11 5.20
N ARG A 96 20.12 6.91 5.59
CA ARG A 96 19.20 6.10 4.78
C ARG A 96 17.84 6.80 4.67
N THR A 97 17.66 7.55 3.58
CA THR A 97 16.50 8.43 3.37
C THR A 97 15.80 8.21 2.03
N ARG A 98 16.44 7.51 1.09
CA ARG A 98 15.89 7.32 -0.25
C ARG A 98 14.84 6.22 -0.27
N PHE A 99 13.74 6.48 -0.97
CA PHE A 99 12.74 5.47 -1.27
C PHE A 99 12.82 5.01 -2.73
N ILE A 100 12.47 3.75 -2.97
CA ILE A 100 12.35 3.20 -4.32
C ILE A 100 10.92 2.72 -4.50
N GLY A 101 10.20 3.35 -5.42
CA GLY A 101 8.87 2.93 -5.86
C GLY A 101 8.91 2.12 -7.15
N ARG A 102 7.79 2.07 -7.87
CA ARG A 102 7.72 1.43 -9.19
C ARG A 102 6.91 2.26 -10.17
N GLU A 103 7.37 2.34 -11.41
CA GLU A 103 6.58 2.88 -12.53
C GLU A 103 5.21 2.22 -12.57
N ARG A 104 4.17 3.01 -12.86
CA ARG A 104 2.77 2.58 -12.85
C ARG A 104 2.23 2.07 -11.49
N GLY A 105 3.03 2.09 -10.42
CA GLY A 105 2.57 1.78 -9.06
C GLY A 105 1.63 2.85 -8.50
N TYR A 106 0.69 2.42 -7.66
CA TYR A 106 -0.24 3.26 -6.93
C TYR A 106 -0.12 3.03 -5.42
N HIS A 107 0.24 4.09 -4.70
CA HIS A 107 0.43 4.06 -3.25
C HIS A 107 -0.39 5.14 -2.55
N GLY A 108 -1.60 5.42 -3.06
CA GLY A 108 -2.49 6.45 -2.53
C GLY A 108 -2.25 7.84 -3.12
N VAL A 109 -2.78 8.85 -2.41
CA VAL A 109 -2.81 10.25 -2.88
C VAL A 109 -2.17 11.25 -1.89
N GLY A 110 -1.66 10.77 -0.76
CA GLY A 110 -0.81 11.56 0.14
C GLY A 110 0.53 11.89 -0.53
N PHE A 111 1.23 12.93 -0.06
CA PHE A 111 2.50 13.36 -0.68
C PHE A 111 3.56 12.25 -0.72
N GLY A 112 3.63 11.40 0.32
CA GLY A 112 4.53 10.24 0.30
C GLY A 112 4.11 9.21 -0.75
N GLY A 113 2.84 8.82 -0.71
CA GLY A 113 2.23 7.92 -1.69
C GLY A 113 2.38 8.33 -3.15
N ILE A 114 2.06 9.58 -3.50
CA ILE A 114 2.23 10.04 -4.88
C ILE A 114 3.71 10.12 -5.27
N SER A 115 4.63 10.35 -4.32
CA SER A 115 6.09 10.39 -4.53
C SER A 115 6.67 9.05 -4.92
N VAL A 116 6.28 7.97 -4.24
CA VAL A 116 6.74 6.60 -4.56
C VAL A 116 5.87 5.93 -5.63
N GLY A 117 4.66 6.43 -5.87
CA GLY A 117 3.83 6.02 -7.00
C GLY A 117 4.42 6.42 -8.35
N GLY A 118 4.09 5.65 -9.39
CA GLY A 118 4.62 5.81 -10.74
C GLY A 118 3.59 6.22 -11.79
N MET A 119 2.41 6.71 -11.38
CA MET A 119 1.34 7.13 -12.29
C MET A 119 1.44 8.64 -12.60
N PRO A 120 1.74 9.05 -13.86
CA PRO A 120 1.93 10.47 -14.20
C PRO A 120 0.70 11.33 -13.91
N ALA A 121 -0.51 10.81 -14.14
CA ALA A 121 -1.75 11.53 -13.89
C ALA A 121 -1.92 11.95 -12.42
N ASN A 122 -1.39 11.17 -11.48
CA ASN A 122 -1.48 11.42 -10.05
C ASN A 122 -0.36 12.34 -9.53
N ARG A 123 0.58 12.74 -10.39
CA ARG A 123 1.81 13.46 -10.01
C ARG A 123 1.95 14.80 -10.73
N LYS A 124 1.53 14.88 -12.00
CA LYS A 124 1.88 15.96 -12.94
C LYS A 124 1.50 17.39 -12.52
N VAL A 125 0.56 17.56 -11.59
CA VAL A 125 0.05 18.89 -11.18
C VAL A 125 0.61 19.37 -9.84
N TYR A 126 1.35 18.54 -9.11
CA TYR A 126 1.74 18.82 -7.72
C TYR A 126 3.18 19.33 -7.57
N GLY A 127 3.95 19.41 -8.67
CA GLY A 127 5.31 19.93 -8.65
C GLY A 127 6.31 19.01 -7.95
N ALA A 128 7.24 19.60 -7.21
CA ALA A 128 8.24 18.85 -6.45
C ALA A 128 7.59 18.14 -5.25
N MET A 129 7.71 16.83 -5.21
CA MET A 129 7.22 15.99 -4.10
C MET A 129 8.39 15.65 -3.17
N LEU A 130 8.33 14.54 -2.41
CA LEU A 130 9.49 14.09 -1.62
C LEU A 130 10.72 13.93 -2.50
N GLY A 131 11.83 14.53 -2.06
CA GLY A 131 13.15 14.31 -2.65
C GLY A 131 13.68 12.92 -2.29
N GLY A 132 14.69 12.46 -3.04
CA GLY A 132 15.30 11.15 -2.79
C GLY A 132 14.35 9.99 -3.09
N VAL A 133 13.66 10.04 -4.23
CA VAL A 133 12.86 8.90 -4.72
C VAL A 133 13.37 8.47 -6.09
N ASP A 134 13.41 7.17 -6.32
CA ASP A 134 13.63 6.55 -7.63
C ASP A 134 12.57 5.47 -7.88
N HIS A 135 12.51 4.92 -9.10
CA HIS A 135 11.47 4.00 -9.52
C HIS A 135 12.03 2.79 -10.26
N LEU A 136 11.64 1.59 -9.82
CA LEU A 136 11.77 0.37 -10.61
C LEU A 136 10.89 0.45 -11.88
N PRO A 137 11.25 -0.26 -12.95
CA PRO A 137 10.46 -0.32 -14.16
C PRO A 137 9.13 -1.03 -13.92
N ALA A 138 8.13 -0.77 -14.76
CA ALA A 138 6.88 -1.51 -14.73
C ALA A 138 7.11 -2.99 -15.12
N THR A 139 6.35 -3.90 -14.50
CA THR A 139 6.54 -5.35 -14.69
C THR A 139 5.81 -5.95 -15.89
N TYR A 140 4.97 -5.17 -16.59
CA TYR A 140 4.12 -5.69 -17.67
C TYR A 140 4.58 -5.27 -19.06
N VAL A 141 4.94 -6.26 -19.89
CA VAL A 141 5.19 -6.09 -21.32
C VAL A 141 4.22 -6.97 -22.11
N ARG A 142 3.27 -6.31 -22.81
CA ARG A 142 2.18 -6.98 -23.53
C ARG A 142 2.68 -8.08 -24.47
N ASP A 143 3.69 -7.81 -25.28
CA ASP A 143 4.19 -8.75 -26.28
C ASP A 143 4.84 -10.01 -25.68
N LYS A 144 5.19 -9.97 -24.38
CA LYS A 144 5.85 -11.08 -23.68
C LYS A 144 4.92 -11.83 -22.74
N GLN A 145 3.87 -11.17 -22.22
CA GLN A 145 3.05 -11.68 -21.12
C GLN A 145 1.55 -11.72 -21.43
N ALA A 146 1.12 -11.34 -22.64
CA ALA A 146 -0.30 -11.39 -22.99
C ALA A 146 -0.85 -12.81 -22.86
N PHE A 147 -2.03 -12.92 -22.23
CA PHE A 147 -2.77 -14.17 -22.02
C PHE A 147 -2.05 -15.22 -21.15
N SER A 148 -1.01 -14.83 -20.40
CA SER A 148 -0.42 -15.67 -19.35
C SER A 148 -1.47 -16.07 -18.31
N LYS A 149 -1.45 -17.33 -17.89
CA LYS A 149 -2.27 -17.84 -16.80
C LYS A 149 -1.38 -18.03 -15.57
N GLY A 150 -1.68 -17.33 -14.48
CA GLY A 150 -0.80 -17.30 -13.32
C GLY A 150 0.42 -16.39 -13.54
N GLU A 151 1.55 -16.76 -12.96
CA GLU A 151 2.81 -16.01 -13.06
C GLU A 151 3.45 -16.19 -14.45
N PRO A 152 3.79 -15.11 -15.19
CA PRO A 152 4.50 -15.23 -16.46
C PRO A 152 5.94 -15.73 -16.30
N GLU A 153 6.42 -16.57 -17.23
CA GLU A 153 7.83 -17.02 -17.25
C GLU A 153 8.82 -15.88 -17.57
N TRP A 154 8.35 -14.84 -18.27
CA TRP A 154 9.15 -13.66 -18.62
C TRP A 154 8.87 -12.52 -17.65
N GLY A 155 9.93 -11.92 -17.09
CA GLY A 155 9.83 -10.68 -16.31
C GLY A 155 10.69 -10.66 -15.05
N ALA A 156 11.17 -11.81 -14.57
CA ALA A 156 11.98 -11.89 -13.35
C ALA A 156 13.22 -10.96 -13.37
N HIS A 157 13.93 -10.88 -14.50
CA HIS A 157 15.07 -9.98 -14.70
C HIS A 157 14.77 -8.48 -14.54
N LEU A 158 13.49 -8.07 -14.54
CA LEU A 158 13.12 -6.67 -14.24
C LEU A 158 13.38 -6.32 -12.77
N ALA A 159 13.47 -7.32 -11.88
CA ALA A 159 13.88 -7.11 -10.49
C ALA A 159 15.38 -6.77 -10.37
N ASP A 160 16.21 -7.24 -11.29
CA ASP A 160 17.66 -7.00 -11.30
C ASP A 160 17.99 -5.50 -11.45
N GLU A 161 17.05 -4.72 -12.00
CA GLU A 161 17.17 -3.27 -12.10
C GLU A 161 17.26 -2.57 -10.73
N LEU A 162 16.81 -3.25 -9.65
CA LEU A 162 17.06 -2.78 -8.29
C LEU A 162 18.56 -2.66 -8.01
N GLU A 163 19.38 -3.62 -8.46
CA GLU A 163 20.83 -3.58 -8.25
C GLU A 163 21.45 -2.37 -8.94
N ARG A 164 20.96 -2.00 -10.13
CA ARG A 164 21.40 -0.80 -10.84
C ARG A 164 21.03 0.47 -10.08
N ILE A 165 19.81 0.57 -9.56
CA ILE A 165 19.35 1.72 -8.76
C ILE A 165 20.19 1.83 -7.47
N LEU A 166 20.45 0.70 -6.81
CA LEU A 166 21.28 0.65 -5.61
C LEU A 166 22.72 1.07 -5.89
N ALA A 167 23.32 0.62 -7.00
CA ALA A 167 24.66 1.04 -7.41
C ALA A 167 24.74 2.54 -7.74
N LEU A 168 23.66 3.11 -8.31
CA LEU A 168 23.58 4.53 -8.64
C LEU A 168 23.51 5.42 -7.39
N HIS A 169 22.76 5.01 -6.36
CA HIS A 169 22.50 5.85 -5.19
C HIS A 169 23.31 5.50 -3.95
N ASP A 170 24.14 4.46 -4.04
CA ASP A 170 24.75 3.74 -2.92
C ASP A 170 23.68 3.06 -2.02
N PRO A 171 23.76 1.74 -1.80
CA PRO A 171 22.78 1.03 -0.97
C PRO A 171 22.67 1.56 0.46
N SER A 172 23.73 2.20 0.98
CA SER A 172 23.74 2.84 2.32
C SER A 172 22.82 4.05 2.40
N ASN A 173 22.33 4.61 1.30
CA ASN A 173 21.40 5.74 1.31
C ASN A 173 19.93 5.34 1.19
N VAL A 174 19.63 4.07 0.92
CA VAL A 174 18.26 3.59 0.67
C VAL A 174 17.59 3.14 1.97
N ALA A 175 16.39 3.69 2.19
CA ALA A 175 15.55 3.41 3.35
C ALA A 175 14.60 2.23 3.11
N ALA A 176 13.91 2.21 1.97
CA ALA A 176 12.95 1.15 1.64
C ALA A 176 12.67 1.06 0.13
N VAL A 177 12.28 -0.14 -0.30
CA VAL A 177 11.63 -0.42 -1.58
C VAL A 177 10.15 -0.70 -1.29
N ILE A 178 9.24 -0.12 -2.07
CA ILE A 178 7.80 -0.35 -1.93
C ILE A 178 7.18 -0.74 -3.27
N VAL A 179 6.45 -1.85 -3.27
CA VAL A 179 5.79 -2.40 -4.46
C VAL A 179 4.44 -3.00 -4.09
N GLU A 180 3.48 -2.91 -5.02
CA GLU A 180 2.27 -3.74 -4.96
C GLU A 180 2.61 -5.14 -5.50
N PRO A 181 2.16 -6.24 -4.84
CA PRO A 181 2.31 -7.58 -5.39
C PRO A 181 1.70 -7.72 -6.78
N VAL A 182 0.52 -7.12 -7.00
CA VAL A 182 -0.15 -6.96 -8.29
C VAL A 182 -0.57 -5.50 -8.41
N ALA A 183 -0.15 -4.80 -9.47
CA ALA A 183 -0.43 -3.37 -9.60
C ALA A 183 -1.88 -3.13 -10.04
N GLY A 184 -2.76 -2.80 -9.09
CA GLY A 184 -4.21 -2.78 -9.30
C GLY A 184 -4.68 -1.60 -10.13
N SER A 185 -4.46 -0.39 -9.64
CA SER A 185 -5.00 0.86 -10.21
C SER A 185 -4.56 1.14 -11.64
N THR A 186 -3.41 0.59 -12.06
CA THR A 186 -2.88 0.76 -13.42
C THR A 186 -3.35 -0.31 -14.41
N GLY A 187 -4.25 -1.19 -13.99
CA GLY A 187 -4.89 -2.19 -14.85
C GLY A 187 -4.62 -3.64 -14.48
N CYS A 188 -4.54 -3.96 -13.18
CA CYS A 188 -4.32 -5.31 -12.65
C CYS A 188 -3.15 -6.03 -13.34
N LEU A 189 -1.96 -5.45 -13.24
CA LEU A 189 -0.75 -6.02 -13.84
C LEU A 189 -0.19 -7.11 -12.91
N PRO A 190 -0.14 -8.37 -13.36
CA PRO A 190 0.45 -9.46 -12.61
C PRO A 190 1.97 -9.33 -12.50
#